data_AF-A0A2R6LY58-F1
#
_entry.id   AF-A0A2R6LY58-F1
#
_cell.length_a   1.000
_cell.length_b   1.000
_cell.length_c   1.000
_cell.angle_alpha   90.00
_cell.angle_beta   90.00
_cell.angle_gamma   90.00
#
_symmetry.space_group_name_H-M   'P 1'
#
loop_
_entity.id
_entity.type
_entity.pdbx_description
1 polymer ?
#
loop_
_entity_poly.entity_id
_entity_poly.type
_entity_poly.pdbx_seq_one_letter_code
_entity_poly.pdbx_strand_id
1 'polypeptide(L)' 'MQVALVSVGDELLAGDTVNTNAAGLGARLADRGATVERVVVVPD' A
#
# COMPACT_ATOMS: atom_id res chain seq x y z
N MET A 1 16.22 2.86 -1.78
CA MET A 1 15.34 4.01 -2.11
C MET A 1 14.19 4.02 -1.12
N GLN A 2 13.77 5.18 -0.59
CA GLN A 2 12.62 5.27 0.31
C GLN A 2 11.36 5.62 -0.46
N VAL A 3 10.27 4.89 -0.19
CA VAL A 3 8.99 5.07 -0.89
C VAL A 3 7.82 4.99 0.10
N ALA A 4 6.72 5.64 -0.28
CA ALA A 4 5.43 5.50 0.38
C ALA A 4 4.41 4.91 -0.60
N LEU A 5 3.49 4.09 -0.09
CA LEU A 5 2.35 3.58 -0.87
C LEU A 5 1.08 4.33 -0.47
N VAL A 6 0.32 4.78 -1.46
CA VAL A 6 -1.00 5.37 -1.28
C VAL A 6 -2.02 4.49 -2.00
N SER A 7 -3.03 4.05 -1.28
CA SER A 7 -4.21 3.39 -1.84
C SER A 7 -5.40 4.31 -1.74
N VAL A 8 -6.29 4.28 -2.72
CA VAL A 8 -7.53 5.06 -2.77
C VAL A 8 -8.69 4.08 -2.74
N GLY A 9 -9.70 4.33 -1.90
CA GLY A 9 -10.94 3.57 -1.86
C GLY A 9 -11.56 3.53 -0.46
N ASP A 10 -12.80 4.00 -0.35
CA ASP A 10 -13.59 3.96 0.88
C ASP A 10 -13.78 2.53 1.41
N GLU A 11 -13.87 1.52 0.54
CA GLU A 11 -14.02 0.11 0.91
C GLU A 11 -12.81 -0.44 1.68
N LEU A 12 -11.62 0.13 1.43
CA LEU A 12 -10.40 -0.22 2.17
C LEU A 12 -10.39 0.41 3.57
N LEU A 13 -10.97 1.61 3.71
CA LEU A 13 -11.12 2.30 5.00
C LEU A 13 -12.23 1.67 5.84
N ALA A 14 -13.33 1.25 5.20
CA ALA A 14 -14.45 0.57 5.84
C ALA A 14 -14.11 -0.87 6.25
N GLY A 15 -13.06 -1.46 5.66
CA GLY A 15 -12.64 -2.83 5.92
C GLY A 15 -13.44 -3.88 5.14
N ASP A 16 -14.24 -3.45 4.16
CA ASP A 16 -14.98 -4.33 3.25
C ASP A 16 -14.03 -5.10 2.33
N THR A 17 -12.87 -4.50 2.02
CA THR A 17 -11.82 -5.11 1.22
C THR A 17 -10.47 -5.05 1.92
N VAL A 18 -9.76 -6.19 1.95
CA VAL A 18 -8.37 -6.25 2.44
C VAL A 18 -7.43 -5.65 1.41
N ASN A 19 -6.56 -4.72 1.83
CA ASN A 19 -5.57 -4.08 0.96
C ASN A 19 -4.40 -5.03 0.58
N THR A 20 -4.70 -6.03 -0.23
CA THR A 20 -3.70 -6.97 -0.77
C THR A 20 -2.76 -6.31 -1.79
N ASN A 21 -3.19 -5.20 -2.40
CA ASN A 21 -2.39 -4.40 -3.31
C ASN A 21 -1.14 -3.83 -2.63
N ALA A 22 -1.29 -3.21 -1.46
CA ALA A 22 -0.16 -2.67 -0.71
C ALA A 22 0.84 -3.76 -0.30
N ALA A 23 0.36 -4.93 0.12
CA ALA A 23 1.21 -6.07 0.46
C ALA A 23 1.98 -6.59 -0.77
N GLY A 24 1.29 -6.79 -1.90
CA GLY A 24 1.90 -7.29 -3.14
C GLY A 24 2.91 -6.33 -3.76
N LEU A 25 2.60 -5.02 -3.76
CA LEU A 25 3.54 -3.99 -4.22
C LEU A 25 4.73 -3.83 -3.28
N GLY A 26 4.50 -3.89 -1.96
CA GLY A 26 5.56 -3.80 -0.95
C GLY A 26 6.62 -4.89 -1.11
N ALA A 27 6.21 -6.14 -1.32
CA ALA A 27 7.13 -7.24 -1.58
C ALA A 27 7.97 -6.99 -2.85
N ARG A 28 7.32 -6.60 -3.95
CA ARG A 28 8.00 -6.34 -5.24
C ARG A 28 8.97 -5.15 -5.19
N LEU A 29 8.70 -4.18 -4.33
CA LEU A 29 9.57 -3.03 -4.05
C LEU A 29 10.77 -3.43 -3.19
N ALA A 30 10.55 -4.27 -2.18
CA ALA A 30 11.62 -4.84 -1.36
C ALA A 30 12.60 -5.67 -2.23
N ASP A 31 12.08 -6.50 -3.13
CA ASP A 31 12.88 -7.27 -4.11
C ASP A 31 13.76 -6.38 -5.00
N ARG A 32 13.38 -5.10 -5.16
CA ARG A 32 14.11 -4.09 -5.95
C ARG A 32 15.00 -3.19 -5.10
N GLY A 33 15.17 -3.47 -3.81
CA GLY A 33 16.00 -2.66 -2.91
C GLY A 33 15.37 -1.34 -2.49
N ALA A 34 14.04 -1.21 -2.60
CA ALA A 34 13.29 -0.11 -2.02
C ALA A 34 12.73 -0.49 -0.65
N THR A 35 12.69 0.49 0.25
CA THR A 35 12.10 0.35 1.58
C THR A 35 10.80 1.15 1.61
N VAL A 36 9.69 0.48 1.94
CA VAL A 36 8.38 1.11 2.10
C VAL A 36 8.29 1.60 3.55
N GLU A 37 8.44 2.90 3.76
CA GLU A 37 8.41 3.48 5.12
C GLU A 37 6.98 3.73 5.61
N ARG A 38 6.02 3.83 4.69
CA ARG A 38 4.63 4.13 5.01
C ARG A 38 3.68 3.58 3.96
N VAL A 39 2.52 3.11 4.43
CA VAL A 39 1.34 2.83 3.62
C VAL A 39 0.20 3.68 4.17
N VAL A 40 -0.49 4.41 3.29
CA VAL A 40 -1.66 5.24 3.63
C VAL A 40 -2.82 4.86 2.72
N VAL A 41 -4.03 4.82 3.28
CA VAL A 41 -5.27 4.71 2.53
C VAL A 41 -5.99 6.06 2.62
N VAL A 42 -6.52 6.52 1.49
CA VAL A 42 -7.34 7.74 1.40
C VAL A 42 -8.70 7.41 0.76
N PRO A 43 -9.76 8.17 1.07
CA PRO A 43 -11.07 8.00 0.43
C PRO A 43 -10.99 8.38 -1.06
N ASP A 44 -11.92 7.86 -1.86
CA ASP A 44 -12.18 8.29 -3.24
C ASP A 44 -13.09 9.53 -3.34
#